data_AF-A0A2T0R1U4-F1
#
_entry.id   AF-A0A2T0R1U4-F1
#
_cell.length_a   1.000
_cell.length_b   1.000
_cell.length_c   1.000
_cell.angle_alpha   90.00
_cell.angle_beta   90.00
_cell.angle_gamma   90.00
#
_symmetry.space_group_name_H-M   'P 1'
#
loop_
_entity.id
_entity.type
_entity.pdbx_description
1 polymer ?
#
loop_
_entity_poly.entity_id
_entity_poly.type
_entity_poly.pdbx_seq_one_letter_code
_entity_poly.pdbx_strand_id
1 'polypeptide(L)'
;MAYRLSMAPRIARRFGVHTRPHVIALCAFFARRIGILCLVVAALQAVNSGPESLPVQGAGGPGTLISPIVPEGVAYVDGSANLDGIATITVDPTRLEGALAGGSLWLVWLCVGLGAIWSAALLRRFAEGDPFAPGNAQRLRSLAACVLVATHVAPLLKPLATHLVIARLGIGGLAPVWGSPVHPSLLVVLLLLLLAGALAEGRRLQLDSEGLV
;
A
#
# COMPACT_ATOMS: atom_id res chain seq x y z
N MET A 1 -37.22 -2.71 34.08
CA MET A 1 -37.20 -1.48 33.24
C MET A 1 -35.92 -0.72 33.58
N ALA A 2 -34.82 -1.03 32.89
CA ALA A 2 -33.50 -0.50 33.23
C ALA A 2 -33.29 0.86 32.55
N TYR A 3 -33.16 1.92 33.34
CA TYR A 3 -32.73 3.24 32.87
C TYR A 3 -31.26 3.14 32.44
N ARG A 4 -31.01 2.91 31.14
CA ARG A 4 -29.69 3.18 30.54
C ARG A 4 -29.47 4.69 30.61
N LEU A 5 -28.85 5.15 31.71
CA LEU A 5 -28.26 6.49 31.81
C LEU A 5 -27.06 6.55 30.86
N SER A 6 -27.39 6.73 29.58
CA SER A 6 -26.44 7.09 28.53
C SER A 6 -25.87 8.47 28.87
N MET A 7 -24.73 8.50 29.56
CA MET A 7 -23.92 9.72 29.76
C MET A 7 -23.10 10.09 28.51
N ALA A 8 -23.05 9.22 27.51
CA ALA A 8 -22.33 9.42 26.26
C ALA A 8 -22.70 10.70 25.45
N PRO A 9 -23.95 11.22 25.42
CA PRO A 9 -24.28 12.34 24.55
C PRO A 9 -23.79 13.70 25.07
N ARG A 10 -23.35 13.83 26.33
CA ARG A 10 -22.94 15.13 26.90
C ARG A 10 -21.54 15.57 26.47
N ILE A 11 -20.60 14.65 26.24
CA ILE A 11 -19.23 15.00 25.85
C ILE A 11 -19.18 15.38 24.36
N ALA A 12 -19.95 14.71 23.50
CA ALA A 12 -20.02 15.02 22.06
C ALA A 12 -20.57 16.43 21.78
N ARG A 13 -21.48 16.97 22.63
CA ARG A 13 -21.95 18.35 22.50
C ARG A 13 -20.88 19.39 22.83
N ARG A 14 -19.89 19.06 23.66
CA ARG A 14 -18.90 20.03 24.16
C ARG A 14 -17.85 20.42 23.12
N PHE A 15 -17.60 19.55 22.13
CA PHE A 15 -16.61 19.80 21.08
C PHE A 15 -17.19 20.47 19.82
N GLY A 16 -18.50 20.75 19.76
CA GLY A 16 -19.10 21.52 18.66
C GLY A 16 -19.04 20.86 17.28
N VAL A 17 -18.43 19.68 17.14
CA VAL A 17 -18.32 18.96 15.86
C VAL A 17 -19.65 18.29 15.55
N HIS A 18 -20.58 19.02 14.93
CA HIS A 18 -21.80 18.46 14.33
C HIS A 18 -21.46 17.76 13.02
N THR A 19 -20.66 16.69 13.06
CA THR A 19 -20.56 15.80 11.90
C THR A 19 -21.88 15.09 11.73
N ARG A 20 -22.62 15.47 10.68
CA ARG A 20 -23.90 14.83 10.34
C ARG A 20 -23.64 13.34 10.09
N PRO A 21 -24.34 12.41 10.76
CA PRO A 21 -24.11 10.97 10.64
C PRO A 21 -24.22 10.48 9.19
N HIS A 22 -25.07 11.13 8.40
CA HIS A 22 -25.21 10.87 6.96
C HIS A 22 -23.92 11.12 6.16
N VAL A 23 -23.10 12.11 6.55
CA VAL A 23 -21.84 12.41 5.86
C VAL A 23 -20.81 11.30 6.12
N ILE A 24 -20.70 10.83 7.37
CA ILE A 24 -19.77 9.73 7.71
C ILE A 24 -20.21 8.44 7.01
N ALA A 25 -21.51 8.14 6.99
CA ALA A 25 -22.05 6.99 6.27
C ALA A 25 -21.77 7.06 4.75
N LEU A 26 -21.91 8.24 4.16
CA LEU A 26 -21.62 8.48 2.75
C LEU A 26 -20.13 8.30 2.45
N CYS A 27 -19.23 8.87 3.26
CA CYS A 27 -17.79 8.67 3.15
C CYS A 27 -17.41 7.19 3.24
N ALA A 28 -17.98 6.46 4.21
CA ALA A 28 -17.74 5.03 4.35
C ALA A 28 -18.27 4.22 3.15
N PHE A 29 -19.39 4.64 2.56
CA PHE A 29 -19.92 4.01 1.34
C PHE A 29 -18.97 4.18 0.16
N PHE A 30 -18.50 5.41 -0.09
CA PHE A 30 -17.56 5.69 -1.18
C PHE A 30 -16.21 5.03 -0.96
N ALA A 31 -15.65 5.09 0.26
CA ALA A 31 -14.40 4.42 0.59
C ALA A 31 -14.47 2.91 0.31
N ARG A 32 -15.58 2.24 0.63
CA ARG A 32 -15.78 0.83 0.31
C ARG A 32 -15.83 0.57 -1.20
N ARG A 33 -16.51 1.41 -1.97
CA ARG A 33 -16.62 1.27 -3.43
C ARG A 33 -15.27 1.48 -4.12
N ILE A 34 -14.54 2.53 -3.72
CA ILE A 34 -13.17 2.79 -4.17
C ILE A 34 -12.27 1.60 -3.81
N GLY A 35 -12.39 1.07 -2.59
CA GLY A 35 -11.63 -0.09 -2.15
C GLY A 35 -11.86 -1.32 -3.03
N ILE A 36 -13.12 -1.65 -3.33
CA ILE A 36 -13.46 -2.77 -4.24
C ILE A 36 -12.90 -2.51 -5.64
N LEU A 37 -13.05 -1.30 -6.17
CA LEU A 37 -12.49 -0.95 -7.48
C LEU A 37 -10.96 -1.14 -7.50
N CYS A 38 -10.24 -0.69 -6.47
CA CYS A 38 -8.80 -0.88 -6.35
C CYS A 38 -8.40 -2.37 -6.31
N LEU A 39 -9.19 -3.21 -5.63
CA LEU A 39 -8.95 -4.66 -5.62
C LEU A 39 -9.15 -5.29 -7.01
N VAL A 40 -10.16 -4.84 -7.76
CA VAL A 40 -10.37 -5.28 -9.15
C VAL A 40 -9.20 -4.85 -10.03
N VAL A 41 -8.76 -3.60 -9.92
CA VAL A 41 -7.58 -3.11 -10.65
C VAL A 41 -6.32 -3.90 -10.28
N ALA A 42 -6.10 -4.18 -8.99
CA ALA A 42 -4.99 -5.01 -8.53
C ALA A 42 -5.02 -6.40 -9.16
N ALA A 43 -6.18 -7.06 -9.17
CA ALA A 43 -6.34 -8.38 -9.78
C ALA A 43 -6.10 -8.35 -11.30
N LEU A 44 -6.65 -7.37 -12.00
CA LEU A 44 -6.43 -7.19 -13.43
C LEU A 44 -4.96 -6.95 -13.75
N GLN A 45 -4.27 -6.14 -12.95
CA GLN A 45 -2.84 -5.90 -13.13
C GLN A 45 -1.98 -7.12 -12.79
N ALA A 46 -2.34 -7.91 -11.80
CA ALA A 46 -1.63 -9.15 -11.49
C ALA A 46 -1.71 -10.18 -12.63
N VAL A 47 -2.79 -10.15 -13.42
CA VAL A 47 -2.96 -11.02 -14.60
C VAL A 47 -2.31 -10.41 -15.85
N ASN A 48 -2.41 -9.09 -16.00
CA ASN A 48 -1.93 -8.35 -17.17
C ASN A 48 -0.56 -7.69 -16.99
N SER A 49 0.21 -8.08 -15.96
CA SER A 49 1.54 -7.54 -15.72
C SER A 49 2.45 -7.98 -16.85
N GLY A 50 2.47 -7.15 -17.90
CA GLY A 50 3.29 -7.30 -19.07
C GLY A 50 4.75 -6.97 -18.79
N PRO A 51 5.61 -7.14 -19.80
CA PRO A 51 7.01 -6.79 -19.72
C PRO A 51 7.17 -5.29 -19.41
N GLU A 52 7.68 -4.97 -18.21
CA GLU A 52 7.95 -3.59 -17.77
C GLU A 52 9.45 -3.28 -17.88
N SER A 53 9.80 -2.07 -18.30
CA SER A 53 11.20 -1.62 -18.36
C SER A 53 11.80 -1.49 -16.95
N LEU A 54 13.00 -2.05 -16.77
CA LEU A 54 13.76 -2.10 -15.54
C LEU A 54 14.90 -1.07 -15.59
N PRO A 55 14.93 -0.06 -14.70
CA PRO A 55 16.01 0.91 -14.69
C PRO A 55 17.29 0.30 -14.11
N VAL A 56 18.43 0.55 -14.76
CA VAL A 56 19.77 0.14 -14.29
C VAL A 56 20.73 1.33 -14.28
N GLN A 57 21.80 1.22 -13.50
CA GLN A 57 22.86 2.21 -13.44
C GLN A 57 24.17 1.58 -13.86
N GLY A 58 24.84 2.18 -14.85
CA GLY A 58 26.18 1.76 -15.29
C GLY A 58 27.27 2.33 -14.40
N ALA A 59 28.42 1.65 -14.33
CA ALA A 59 29.57 1.97 -13.47
C ALA A 59 30.27 3.33 -13.76
N GLY A 60 29.82 4.13 -14.74
CA GLY A 60 30.53 5.36 -15.14
C GLY A 60 29.73 6.47 -15.82
N GLY A 61 28.39 6.46 -15.78
CA GLY A 61 27.57 7.49 -16.46
C GLY A 61 26.11 7.57 -16.00
N PRO A 62 25.37 8.62 -16.40
CA PRO A 62 23.94 8.79 -16.07
C PRO A 62 23.11 7.61 -16.62
N GLY A 63 22.01 7.30 -15.92
CA GLY A 63 21.33 5.98 -15.91
C GLY A 63 21.00 5.35 -17.28
N THR A 64 21.01 4.02 -17.30
CA THR A 64 20.74 3.17 -18.48
C THR A 64 19.41 2.44 -18.26
N LEU A 65 18.58 2.21 -19.28
CA LEU A 65 17.29 1.54 -19.11
C LEU A 65 17.35 0.14 -19.73
N ILE A 66 16.93 -0.91 -19.03
CA ILE A 66 16.69 -2.23 -19.63
C ILE A 66 15.22 -2.28 -20.02
N SER A 67 14.89 -2.39 -21.31
CA SER A 67 13.50 -2.54 -21.76
C SER A 67 13.29 -3.94 -22.32
N PRO A 68 12.29 -4.70 -21.85
CA PRO A 68 11.94 -5.99 -22.45
C PRO A 68 11.31 -5.82 -23.86
N ILE A 69 11.63 -6.73 -24.81
CA ILE A 69 11.12 -6.79 -26.21
C ILE A 69 9.93 -7.74 -26.21
N VAL A 70 9.00 -7.44 -27.11
CA VAL A 70 7.91 -8.30 -27.58
C VAL A 70 8.51 -9.31 -28.59
N PRO A 71 8.24 -10.62 -28.48
CA PRO A 71 9.13 -11.67 -28.97
C PRO A 71 9.44 -11.59 -30.47
N GLU A 72 10.73 -11.69 -30.82
CA GLU A 72 11.26 -12.80 -31.63
C GLU A 72 12.80 -12.79 -31.65
N GLY A 73 13.41 -13.63 -30.82
CA GLY A 73 14.54 -14.46 -31.23
C GLY A 73 15.99 -13.97 -31.05
N VAL A 74 16.27 -12.71 -30.71
CA VAL A 74 17.68 -12.27 -30.52
C VAL A 74 17.79 -11.16 -29.48
N ALA A 75 18.67 -11.34 -28.48
CA ALA A 75 19.14 -10.25 -27.63
C ALA A 75 20.00 -9.30 -28.47
N TYR A 76 19.39 -8.32 -29.14
CA TYR A 76 20.10 -7.22 -29.76
C TYR A 76 20.42 -6.18 -28.69
N VAL A 77 21.71 -5.82 -28.54
CA VAL A 77 22.06 -4.47 -28.10
C VAL A 77 21.78 -3.60 -29.30
N ASP A 78 20.55 -3.12 -29.43
CA ASP A 78 20.27 -2.10 -30.43
C ASP A 78 20.95 -0.82 -29.92
N GLY A 79 22.12 -0.53 -30.50
CA GLY A 79 22.88 0.68 -30.27
C GLY A 79 22.17 1.92 -30.84
N SER A 80 20.83 1.95 -30.78
CA SER A 80 20.03 3.16 -30.87
C SER A 80 20.28 3.95 -29.59
N ALA A 81 21.47 4.57 -29.53
CA ALA A 81 21.66 5.73 -28.69
C ALA A 81 20.67 6.79 -29.19
N ASN A 82 19.48 6.81 -28.60
CA ASN A 82 18.69 8.02 -28.60
C ASN A 82 19.63 9.15 -28.15
N LEU A 83 19.47 10.34 -28.70
CA LEU A 83 20.36 11.51 -28.51
C LEU A 83 20.64 11.88 -27.03
N ASP A 84 20.01 11.20 -26.07
CA ASP A 84 20.15 11.30 -24.62
C ASP A 84 21.07 10.24 -23.97
N GLY A 85 21.70 9.33 -24.73
CA GLY A 85 22.71 8.40 -24.19
C GLY A 85 22.18 7.19 -23.40
N ILE A 86 20.89 6.86 -23.51
CA ILE A 86 20.28 5.70 -22.84
C ILE A 86 20.42 4.47 -23.75
N ALA A 87 21.29 3.52 -23.40
CA ALA A 87 21.33 2.21 -24.03
C ALA A 87 20.14 1.36 -23.55
N THR A 88 19.43 0.72 -24.47
CA THR A 88 18.34 -0.21 -24.14
C THR A 88 18.81 -1.65 -24.34
N ILE A 89 18.94 -2.39 -23.25
CA ILE A 89 19.22 -3.83 -23.32
C ILE A 89 17.90 -4.56 -23.28
N THR A 90 17.76 -5.52 -24.18
CA THR A 90 16.55 -6.29 -24.24
C THR A 90 16.75 -7.77 -23.94
N VAL A 91 15.90 -8.29 -23.06
CA VAL A 91 15.98 -9.65 -22.53
C VAL A 91 14.58 -10.21 -22.34
N ASP A 92 14.39 -11.49 -22.68
CA ASP A 92 13.21 -12.24 -22.29
C ASP A 92 13.21 -12.49 -20.76
N PRO A 93 12.21 -11.95 -20.02
CA PRO A 93 12.13 -12.15 -18.59
C PRO A 93 11.65 -13.56 -18.25
N THR A 94 12.18 -14.14 -17.17
CA THR A 94 11.56 -15.34 -16.59
C THR A 94 10.21 -14.98 -15.96
N ARG A 95 9.33 -15.98 -15.73
CA ARG A 95 8.03 -15.75 -15.08
C ARG A 95 8.16 -15.05 -13.73
N LEU A 96 9.20 -15.38 -12.96
CA LEU A 96 9.47 -14.76 -11.67
C LEU A 96 9.93 -13.30 -11.83
N GLU A 97 10.85 -13.03 -12.77
CA GLU A 97 11.33 -11.68 -13.07
C GLU A 97 10.18 -10.77 -13.53
N GLY A 98 9.32 -11.26 -14.42
CA GLY A 98 8.13 -10.52 -14.87
C GLY A 98 7.13 -10.26 -13.74
N ALA A 99 6.88 -11.27 -12.89
CA ALA A 99 5.99 -11.12 -11.74
C ALA A 99 6.53 -10.12 -10.69
N LEU A 100 7.85 -10.05 -10.50
CA LEU A 100 8.49 -9.07 -9.60
C LEU A 100 8.53 -7.66 -10.22
N ALA A 101 8.77 -7.55 -11.52
CA ALA A 101 8.80 -6.28 -12.24
C ALA A 101 7.44 -5.57 -12.17
N GLY A 102 6.37 -6.25 -12.60
CA GLY A 102 4.99 -5.76 -12.48
C GLY A 102 4.43 -5.86 -11.06
N GLY A 103 5.17 -6.53 -10.16
CA GLY A 103 4.87 -6.80 -8.76
C GLY A 103 4.43 -5.59 -7.94
N SER A 104 5.12 -4.48 -8.18
CA SER A 104 5.02 -3.28 -7.36
C SER A 104 3.63 -2.63 -7.44
N LEU A 105 3.07 -2.50 -8.64
CA LEU A 105 1.87 -1.70 -8.86
C LEU A 105 0.61 -2.41 -8.37
N TRP A 106 0.44 -3.71 -8.67
CA TRP A 106 -0.72 -4.45 -8.16
C TRP A 106 -0.70 -4.58 -6.64
N LEU A 107 0.49 -4.72 -6.02
CA LEU A 107 0.63 -4.78 -4.56
C LEU A 107 0.20 -3.47 -3.90
N VAL A 108 0.54 -2.32 -4.51
CA VAL A 108 0.06 -1.00 -4.06
C VAL A 108 -1.46 -0.93 -4.15
N TRP A 109 -2.05 -1.30 -5.29
CA TRP A 109 -3.52 -1.28 -5.46
C TRP A 109 -4.23 -2.22 -4.48
N LEU A 110 -3.65 -3.38 -4.19
CA LEU A 110 -4.14 -4.32 -3.19
C LEU A 110 -4.15 -3.68 -1.80
N CYS A 111 -3.04 -3.05 -1.39
CA CYS A 111 -2.93 -2.37 -0.09
C CYS A 111 -3.91 -1.20 0.03
N VAL A 112 -4.05 -0.39 -1.02
CA VAL A 112 -5.02 0.71 -1.08
C VAL A 112 -6.45 0.18 -0.99
N GLY A 113 -6.76 -0.89 -1.71
CA GLY A 113 -8.07 -1.52 -1.71
C GLY A 113 -8.47 -2.05 -0.33
N LEU A 114 -7.60 -2.85 0.29
CA LEU A 114 -7.80 -3.35 1.65
C LEU A 114 -7.90 -2.21 2.67
N GLY A 115 -7.02 -1.21 2.55
CA GLY A 115 -7.02 -0.06 3.44
C GLY A 115 -8.31 0.76 3.36
N ALA A 116 -8.84 0.98 2.16
CA ALA A 116 -10.10 1.68 1.98
C ALA A 116 -11.30 0.90 2.58
N ILE A 117 -11.29 -0.43 2.47
CA ILE A 117 -12.33 -1.30 3.07
C ILE A 117 -12.27 -1.25 4.60
N TRP A 118 -11.08 -1.37 5.20
CA TRP A 118 -10.94 -1.28 6.66
C TRP A 118 -11.25 0.11 7.20
N SER A 119 -10.87 1.16 6.47
CA SER A 119 -11.21 2.55 6.81
C SER A 119 -12.72 2.77 6.77
N ALA A 120 -13.41 2.25 5.75
CA ALA A 120 -14.87 2.29 5.68
C ALA A 120 -15.53 1.59 6.88
N ALA A 121 -14.99 0.45 7.31
CA ALA A 121 -15.49 -0.27 8.48
C ALA A 121 -15.28 0.53 9.78
N LEU A 122 -14.12 1.16 9.95
CA LEU A 122 -13.81 2.04 11.09
C LEU A 122 -14.76 3.25 11.13
N LEU A 123 -14.93 3.95 10.01
CA LEU A 123 -15.82 5.12 9.91
C LEU A 123 -17.27 4.78 10.27
N ARG A 124 -17.76 3.59 9.89
CA ARG A 124 -19.10 3.13 10.29
C ARG A 124 -19.21 2.96 11.81
N ARG A 125 -18.22 2.35 12.45
CA ARG A 125 -18.20 2.20 13.91
C ARG A 125 -18.14 3.54 14.65
N PHE A 126 -17.38 4.49 14.12
CA PHE A 126 -17.38 5.85 14.65
C PHE A 126 -18.74 6.54 14.48
N ALA A 127 -19.43 6.34 13.35
CA ALA A 127 -20.78 6.87 13.13
C ALA A 127 -21.82 6.23 14.07
N GLU A 128 -21.64 4.95 14.42
CA GLU A 128 -22.45 4.22 15.39
C GLU A 128 -22.18 4.66 16.85
N GLY A 129 -21.17 5.49 17.09
CA GLY A 129 -20.78 5.94 18.43
C GLY A 129 -20.02 4.91 19.24
N ASP A 130 -19.48 3.86 18.60
CA ASP A 130 -18.71 2.80 19.24
C ASP A 130 -17.25 2.78 18.73
N PRO A 131 -16.43 3.78 19.13
CA PRO A 131 -15.03 3.87 18.72
C PRO A 131 -14.18 2.71 19.25
N PHE A 132 -14.55 2.13 20.40
CA PHE A 132 -13.82 1.07 21.09
C PHE A 132 -14.31 -0.34 20.73
N ALA A 133 -15.17 -0.46 19.70
CA ALA A 133 -15.71 -1.71 19.23
C ALA A 133 -14.62 -2.79 19.03
N PRO A 134 -14.93 -4.08 19.31
CA PRO A 134 -14.04 -5.19 19.03
C PRO A 134 -13.50 -5.14 17.60
N GLY A 135 -12.17 -5.20 17.49
CA GLY A 135 -11.45 -5.27 16.22
C GLY A 135 -11.06 -3.92 15.62
N ASN A 136 -11.50 -2.76 16.15
CA ASN A 136 -11.05 -1.46 15.62
C ASN A 136 -9.53 -1.27 15.76
N ALA A 137 -8.95 -1.64 16.90
CA ALA A 137 -7.50 -1.65 17.10
C ALA A 137 -6.78 -2.56 16.08
N GLN A 138 -7.32 -3.76 15.82
CA GLN A 138 -6.75 -4.67 14.84
C GLN A 138 -6.82 -4.10 13.42
N ARG A 139 -7.94 -3.47 13.04
CA ARG A 139 -8.10 -2.79 11.74
C ARG A 139 -7.06 -1.68 11.55
N LEU A 140 -6.79 -0.87 12.57
CA LEU A 140 -5.75 0.16 12.52
C LEU A 140 -4.34 -0.45 12.36
N ARG A 141 -4.03 -1.56 13.05
CA ARG A 141 -2.77 -2.29 12.85
C ARG A 141 -2.66 -2.83 11.42
N SER A 142 -3.74 -3.38 10.88
CA SER A 142 -3.77 -3.86 9.49
C SER A 142 -3.59 -2.71 8.48
N LEU A 143 -4.16 -1.54 8.74
CA LEU A 143 -3.90 -0.33 7.94
C LEU A 143 -2.42 0.07 7.98
N ALA A 144 -1.82 0.08 9.17
CA ALA A 144 -0.40 0.37 9.34
C ALA A 144 0.48 -0.61 8.56
N ALA A 145 0.15 -1.91 8.59
CA ALA A 145 0.82 -2.93 7.80
C ALA A 145 0.68 -2.69 6.29
N CYS A 146 -0.51 -2.35 5.79
CA CYS A 146 -0.70 -2.01 4.37
C CYS A 146 0.11 -0.80 3.95
N VAL A 147 0.18 0.25 4.76
CA VAL A 147 1.01 1.44 4.48
C VAL A 147 2.48 1.02 4.41
N LEU A 148 2.96 0.24 5.36
CA LEU A 148 4.35 -0.24 5.39
C LEU A 148 4.68 -1.10 4.16
N VAL A 149 3.81 -2.05 3.80
CA VAL A 149 3.99 -2.91 2.61
C VAL A 149 4.02 -2.07 1.33
N ALA A 150 3.05 -1.16 1.15
CA ALA A 150 2.97 -0.35 -0.06
C ALA A 150 4.16 0.61 -0.22
N THR A 151 4.72 1.12 0.88
CA THR A 151 5.77 2.14 0.86
C THR A 151 7.19 1.60 0.98
N HIS A 152 7.37 0.41 1.55
CA HIS A 152 8.70 -0.18 1.78
C HIS A 152 8.90 -1.48 1.01
N VAL A 153 7.88 -2.33 0.88
CA VAL A 153 8.04 -3.64 0.23
C VAL A 153 7.82 -3.52 -1.28
N ALA A 154 6.74 -2.87 -1.71
CA ALA A 154 6.40 -2.73 -3.13
C ALA A 154 7.52 -2.06 -3.97
N PRO A 155 8.21 -0.99 -3.49
CA PRO A 155 9.30 -0.37 -4.24
C PRO A 155 10.55 -1.25 -4.38
N LEU A 156 10.70 -2.29 -3.56
CA LEU A 156 11.86 -3.21 -3.63
C LEU A 156 11.68 -4.31 -4.67
N LEU A 157 10.44 -4.58 -5.11
CA LEU A 157 10.18 -5.66 -6.06
C LEU A 157 10.87 -5.43 -7.41
N LYS A 158 10.86 -4.20 -7.91
CA LYS A 158 11.47 -3.84 -9.20
C LYS A 158 13.01 -3.88 -9.18
N PRO A 159 13.71 -3.30 -8.17
CA PRO A 159 15.15 -3.49 -7.98
C PRO A 159 15.55 -4.96 -7.81
N LEU A 160 14.75 -5.76 -7.10
CA LEU A 160 15.00 -7.20 -6.95
C LEU A 160 14.87 -7.94 -8.28
N ALA A 161 13.83 -7.66 -9.08
CA ALA A 161 13.69 -8.20 -10.43
C ALA A 161 14.92 -7.86 -11.29
N THR A 162 15.34 -6.59 -11.23
CA THR A 162 16.51 -6.09 -11.95
C THR A 162 17.79 -6.79 -11.52
N HIS A 163 17.97 -6.99 -10.21
CA HIS A 163 19.12 -7.72 -9.68
C HIS A 163 19.15 -9.17 -10.16
N LEU A 164 18.01 -9.87 -10.18
CA LEU A 164 17.91 -11.24 -10.67
C LEU A 164 18.25 -11.33 -12.17
N VAL A 165 17.78 -10.38 -12.98
CA VAL A 165 18.10 -10.31 -14.41
C VAL A 165 19.60 -10.08 -14.63
N ILE A 166 20.21 -9.11 -13.93
CA ILE A 166 21.65 -8.83 -14.05
C ILE A 166 22.47 -10.06 -13.63
N ALA A 167 22.13 -10.67 -12.51
CA ALA A 167 22.82 -11.85 -11.99
C ALA A 167 22.70 -13.05 -12.96
N ARG A 168 21.52 -13.27 -13.55
CA ARG A 168 21.28 -14.35 -14.52
C ARG A 168 22.08 -14.16 -15.81
N LEU A 169 22.22 -12.92 -16.28
CA LEU A 169 22.89 -12.63 -17.55
C LEU A 169 24.41 -12.43 -17.41
N GLY A 170 24.93 -12.32 -16.18
CA GLY A 170 26.35 -12.09 -15.93
C GLY A 170 26.85 -10.73 -16.44
N ILE A 171 25.97 -9.73 -16.54
CA ILE A 171 26.33 -8.41 -17.06
C ILE A 171 27.03 -7.61 -15.96
N GLY A 172 28.37 -7.70 -15.93
CA GLY A 172 29.21 -6.92 -15.01
C GLY A 172 29.08 -5.41 -15.26
N GLY A 173 29.25 -4.61 -14.19
CA GLY A 173 29.25 -3.15 -14.27
C GLY A 173 27.87 -2.48 -14.31
N LEU A 174 26.78 -3.26 -14.24
CA LEU A 174 25.42 -2.76 -14.02
C LEU A 174 24.97 -3.00 -12.57
N ALA A 175 24.26 -2.03 -12.01
CA ALA A 175 23.62 -2.14 -10.71
C ALA A 175 22.13 -1.76 -10.79
N PRO A 176 21.26 -2.40 -10.00
CA PRO A 176 19.86 -1.98 -9.89
C PRO A 176 19.76 -0.60 -9.24
N VAL A 177 18.83 0.22 -9.72
CA VAL A 177 18.53 1.52 -9.10
C VAL A 177 17.65 1.28 -7.87
N TRP A 178 18.20 1.55 -6.69
CA TRP A 178 17.44 1.49 -5.44
C TRP A 178 16.76 2.83 -5.19
N GLY A 179 15.45 2.80 -4.96
CA GLY A 179 14.72 3.97 -4.50
C GLY A 179 15.11 4.35 -3.07
N SER A 180 15.18 5.65 -2.77
CA SER A 180 15.29 6.10 -1.39
C SER A 180 13.99 5.81 -0.64
N PRO A 181 14.02 5.20 0.56
CA PRO A 181 12.82 4.99 1.34
C PRO A 181 12.17 6.34 1.70
N VAL A 182 10.85 6.41 1.56
CA VAL A 182 10.09 7.63 1.83
C VAL A 182 9.79 7.69 3.33
N HIS A 183 10.65 8.35 4.10
CA HIS A 183 10.55 8.47 5.57
C HIS A 183 9.21 8.99 6.15
N PRO A 184 8.42 9.89 5.53
CA PRO A 184 7.17 10.35 6.14
C PRO A 184 6.13 9.22 6.33
N SER A 185 6.23 8.13 5.57
CA SER A 185 5.33 6.97 5.72
C SER A 185 5.49 6.28 7.08
N LEU A 186 6.71 6.27 7.65
CA LEU A 186 6.96 5.69 8.98
C LEU A 186 6.23 6.46 10.08
N LEU A 187 6.11 7.78 9.94
CA LEU A 187 5.32 8.60 10.87
C LEU A 187 3.84 8.23 10.81
N VAL A 188 3.30 7.99 9.62
CA VAL A 188 1.91 7.54 9.44
C VAL A 188 1.70 6.16 10.06
N VAL A 189 2.63 5.22 9.85
CA VAL A 189 2.59 3.88 10.46
C VAL A 189 2.62 3.99 11.98
N LEU A 190 3.53 4.79 12.54
CA LEU A 190 3.63 5.01 13.98
C LEU A 190 2.34 5.61 14.55
N LEU A 191 1.78 6.61 13.89
CA LEU A 191 0.52 7.24 14.30
C LEU A 191 -0.64 6.23 14.31
N LEU A 192 -0.77 5.40 13.27
CA LEU A 192 -1.80 4.37 13.19
C LEU A 192 -1.63 3.32 14.31
N LEU A 193 -0.40 2.93 14.62
CA LEU A 193 -0.11 1.99 15.71
C LEU A 193 -0.38 2.60 17.10
N LEU A 194 -0.04 3.87 17.31
CA LEU A 194 -0.36 4.61 18.54
C LEU A 194 -1.88 4.70 18.74
N LEU A 195 -2.63 5.06 17.69
CA LEU A 195 -4.10 5.08 17.73
C LEU A 195 -4.66 3.69 18.00
N ALA A 196 -4.10 2.64 17.40
CA ALA A 196 -4.49 1.27 17.68
C ALA A 196 -4.27 0.88 19.14
N GLY A 197 -3.14 1.28 19.72
CA GLY A 197 -2.83 1.11 21.15
C GLY A 197 -3.84 1.84 22.03
N ALA A 198 -4.13 3.10 21.72
CA ALA A 198 -5.11 3.90 22.44
C ALA A 198 -6.53 3.30 22.40
N LEU A 199 -6.96 2.79 21.24
CA LEU A 199 -8.26 2.10 21.14
C LEU A 199 -8.30 0.77 21.90
N ALA A 200 -7.19 0.03 21.91
CA ALA A 200 -7.10 -1.23 22.66
C ALA A 200 -7.19 -0.98 24.17
N GLU A 201 -6.49 0.05 24.66
CA GLU A 201 -6.53 0.42 26.07
C GLU A 201 -7.87 1.04 26.47
N GLY A 202 -8.42 1.93 25.64
CA GLY A 202 -9.75 2.51 25.87
C GLY A 202 -10.85 1.44 25.98
N ARG A 203 -10.74 0.36 25.20
CA ARG A 203 -11.65 -0.78 25.32
C ARG A 203 -11.49 -1.52 26.65
N ARG A 204 -10.26 -1.70 27.14
CA ARG A 204 -10.01 -2.35 28.45
C ARG A 204 -10.65 -1.56 29.57
N LEU A 205 -10.42 -0.25 29.59
CA LEU A 205 -11.02 0.67 30.57
C LEU A 205 -12.56 0.65 30.51
N GLN A 206 -13.14 0.55 29.31
CA GLN A 206 -14.59 0.42 29.16
C GLN A 206 -15.11 -0.87 29.82
N LEU A 207 -14.47 -2.01 29.57
CA LEU A 207 -14.86 -3.30 30.17
C LEU A 207 -14.74 -3.29 31.69
N ASP A 208 -13.66 -2.71 32.22
CA ASP A 208 -13.44 -2.61 33.67
C ASP A 208 -14.53 -1.74 34.33
N SER A 209 -14.97 -0.67 33.65
CA SER A 209 -16.05 0.19 34.15
C SER A 209 -17.43 -0.48 34.13
N GLU A 210 -17.70 -1.34 33.14
CA GLU A 210 -18.95 -2.10 33.03
C GLU A 210 -19.03 -3.23 34.06
N GLY A 211 -17.89 -3.73 34.57
CA GLY A 211 -17.83 -4.78 35.60
C GLY A 211 -18.01 -4.28 37.05
N LEU A 212 -18.01 -2.97 37.28
CA LEU A 212 -18.16 -2.35 38.62
C LEU A 212 -19.61 -1.99 38.98
N VAL A 213 -20.55 -2.15 38.04
CA VAL A 213 -21.98 -1.84 38.20
C VAL A 213 -22.79 -3.12 38.31
#